data_AF-A0A9W6KP22-F1
#
_entry.id   AF-A0A9W6KP22-F1
#
_cell.length_a   1.000
_cell.length_b   1.000
_cell.length_c   1.000
_cell.angle_alpha   90.00
_cell.angle_beta   90.00
_cell.angle_gamma   90.00
#
_symmetry.space_group_name_H-M   'P 1'
#
loop_
_entity.id
_entity.type
_entity.pdbx_description
1 polymer ?
#
loop_
_entity_poly.entity_id
_entity_poly.type
_entity_poly.pdbx_seq_one_letter_code
_entity_poly.pdbx_strand_id
1 'polypeptide(L)'
;MIDDDYTLDEGRDWMPDSWWRLDGRILLTVREQHSDIPDLPLVAFGPQFSGGVLSVYGPRYLDLGHFTRWDATRPWQTTPARTAFDTLRDAHPDTFTTVIGGDGPNAVWLALRLTRLTDPVTDTLLAVHDRTCPAGVHHWADLTH
;
A
#
# COMPACT_ATOMS: atom_id res chain seq x y z
N MET A 1 12.08 -26.90 -0.70
CA MET A 1 11.34 -27.06 -1.96
C MET A 1 10.05 -26.29 -1.73
N ILE A 2 10.10 -24.99 -2.03
CA ILE A 2 8.92 -24.15 -2.00
C ILE A 2 8.23 -24.43 -3.32
N ASP A 3 6.98 -24.86 -3.19
CA ASP A 3 6.05 -25.10 -4.29
C ASP A 3 5.67 -23.72 -4.85
N ASP A 4 6.56 -23.15 -5.67
CA ASP A 4 6.23 -22.05 -6.58
C ASP A 4 5.42 -22.66 -7.72
N ASP A 5 4.19 -23.08 -7.40
CA ASP A 5 3.18 -23.48 -8.37
C ASP A 5 2.70 -22.19 -9.08
N TYR A 6 3.62 -21.63 -9.86
CA TYR A 6 3.46 -20.45 -10.68
C TYR A 6 2.59 -20.85 -11.86
N THR A 7 1.29 -20.90 -11.64
CA THR A 7 0.35 -20.87 -12.76
C THR A 7 0.46 -19.49 -13.39
N LEU A 8 1.14 -19.44 -14.56
CA LEU A 8 1.08 -18.37 -15.56
C LEU A 8 -0.35 -18.02 -16.03
N ASP A 9 -1.36 -18.67 -15.43
CA ASP A 9 -2.80 -18.44 -15.57
C ASP A 9 -3.31 -17.33 -14.62
N GLU A 10 -2.44 -16.70 -13.82
CA GLU A 10 -2.74 -15.43 -13.14
C GLU A 10 -2.91 -14.33 -14.21
N GLY A 11 -4.12 -14.30 -14.76
CA GLY A 11 -4.51 -13.48 -15.90
C GLY A 11 -4.11 -12.03 -15.74
N ARG A 12 -3.66 -11.45 -16.85
CA ARG A 12 -3.66 -10.01 -17.17
C ARG A 12 -4.23 -9.18 -16.02
N ASP A 13 -3.40 -8.48 -15.24
CA ASP A 13 -3.87 -7.59 -14.18
C ASP A 13 -4.76 -6.50 -14.78
N TRP A 14 -6.05 -6.79 -14.93
CA TRP A 14 -7.09 -5.85 -15.31
C TRP A 14 -7.25 -4.88 -14.16
N MET A 15 -7.25 -3.58 -14.45
CA MET A 15 -7.56 -2.61 -13.41
C MET A 15 -9.05 -2.77 -13.05
N PRO A 16 -9.39 -3.07 -11.78
CA PRO A 16 -10.79 -3.14 -11.39
C PRO A 16 -11.44 -1.77 -11.59
N ASP A 17 -12.72 -1.71 -11.95
CA ASP A 17 -13.40 -0.44 -12.24
C ASP A 17 -13.28 0.57 -11.08
N SER A 18 -13.27 0.08 -9.85
CA SER A 18 -13.09 0.90 -8.65
C SER A 18 -11.74 1.63 -8.58
N TRP A 19 -10.71 1.16 -9.30
CA TRP A 19 -9.39 1.82 -9.38
C TRP A 19 -9.49 3.27 -9.84
N TRP A 20 -10.28 3.54 -10.87
CA TRP A 20 -10.39 4.88 -11.46
C TRP A 20 -10.90 5.94 -10.49
N ARG A 21 -11.52 5.53 -9.39
CA ARG A 21 -11.98 6.41 -8.31
C ARG A 21 -10.85 6.85 -7.38
N LEU A 22 -9.74 6.09 -7.35
CA LEU A 22 -8.55 6.34 -6.52
C LEU A 22 -7.39 6.95 -7.33
N ASP A 23 -7.48 6.90 -8.66
CA ASP A 23 -6.49 7.49 -9.55
C ASP A 23 -6.28 8.98 -9.22
N GLY A 24 -5.02 9.40 -9.15
CA GLY A 24 -4.65 10.75 -8.71
C GLY A 24 -4.89 11.07 -7.22
N ARG A 25 -5.30 10.11 -6.38
CA ARG A 25 -5.39 10.27 -4.92
C ARG A 25 -4.45 9.35 -4.15
N ILE A 26 -4.21 8.15 -4.68
CA ILE A 26 -3.40 7.11 -4.05
C ILE A 26 -2.40 6.61 -5.08
N LEU A 27 -1.12 6.56 -4.71
CA LEU A 27 -0.07 6.10 -5.62
C LEU A 27 -0.20 4.60 -5.87
N LEU A 28 -0.20 4.23 -7.16
CA LEU A 28 -0.02 2.85 -7.57
C LEU A 28 1.46 2.50 -7.49
N THR A 29 1.77 1.38 -6.85
CA THR A 29 3.14 0.87 -6.71
C THR A 29 3.21 -0.56 -7.22
N VAL A 30 4.37 -0.93 -7.75
CA VAL A 30 4.66 -2.33 -8.02
C VAL A 30 5.59 -2.84 -6.94
N ARG A 31 5.27 -4.05 -6.47
CA ARG A 31 6.16 -4.78 -5.60
C ARG A 31 7.28 -5.37 -6.44
N GLU A 32 8.52 -5.03 -6.12
CA GLU A 32 9.66 -5.70 -6.71
C GLU A 32 9.74 -7.13 -6.14
N GLN A 33 9.86 -8.14 -7.02
CA GLN A 33 10.04 -9.53 -6.62
C GLN A 33 11.48 -9.79 -6.17
N HIS A 34 11.95 -9.04 -5.19
CA HIS A 34 13.24 -9.29 -4.57
C HIS A 34 13.12 -9.07 -3.06
N SER A 35 13.63 -10.02 -2.29
CA SER A 35 13.84 -9.83 -0.85
C SER A 35 15.28 -10.15 -0.51
N ASP A 36 15.97 -9.16 0.04
CA ASP A 36 17.29 -9.32 0.64
C ASP A 36 17.24 -10.13 1.95
N ILE A 37 16.03 -10.45 2.46
CA ILE A 37 15.83 -11.20 3.69
C ILE A 37 15.17 -12.55 3.38
N PRO A 38 15.86 -13.68 3.63
CA PRO A 38 15.30 -15.01 3.46
C PRO A 38 14.07 -15.24 4.32
N ASP A 39 13.12 -16.03 3.81
CA ASP A 39 11.93 -16.55 4.51
C ASP A 39 10.87 -15.52 4.96
N LEU A 40 11.04 -14.23 4.67
CA LEU A 40 10.01 -13.24 4.96
C LEU A 40 9.13 -12.97 3.74
N PRO A 41 7.81 -12.79 3.94
CA PRO A 41 6.93 -12.44 2.84
C PRO A 41 7.40 -11.10 2.26
N LEU A 42 7.70 -11.05 0.96
CA LEU A 42 8.24 -9.84 0.28
C LEU A 42 7.30 -8.59 0.34
N VAL A 43 6.18 -8.65 1.07
CA VAL A 43 5.27 -7.51 1.32
C VAL A 43 5.58 -6.84 2.66
N ALA A 44 6.48 -7.42 3.46
CA ALA A 44 6.80 -6.94 4.79
C ALA A 44 7.78 -5.76 4.79
N PHE A 45 8.43 -5.41 3.66
CA PHE A 45 9.54 -4.44 3.67
C PHE A 45 9.38 -3.30 2.67
N GLY A 46 9.55 -2.08 3.17
CA GLY A 46 9.44 -0.82 2.44
C GLY A 46 10.35 -0.68 1.21
N PRO A 47 11.64 -1.05 1.27
CA PRO A 47 12.52 -0.98 0.10
C PRO A 47 12.07 -1.84 -1.09
N GLN A 48 11.16 -2.79 -0.88
CA GLN A 48 10.62 -3.69 -1.90
C GLN A 48 9.34 -3.13 -2.57
N PHE A 49 8.90 -1.93 -2.14
CA PHE A 49 7.85 -1.15 -2.76
C PHE A 49 8.46 0.06 -3.46
N SER A 50 8.67 -0.02 -4.78
CA SER A 50 9.16 1.10 -5.57
C SER A 50 8.00 1.89 -6.17
N GLY A 51 7.86 3.14 -5.74
CA GLY A 51 6.85 4.04 -6.26
C GLY A 51 7.07 4.32 -7.76
N GLY A 52 5.98 4.42 -8.52
CA GLY A 52 5.99 5.15 -9.79
C GLY A 52 6.19 4.35 -11.07
N VAL A 53 6.12 3.03 -11.07
CA VAL A 53 6.17 2.27 -12.33
C VAL A 53 5.10 1.19 -12.39
N LEU A 54 4.19 1.32 -13.35
CA LEU A 54 3.34 0.23 -13.84
C LEU A 54 4.26 -0.83 -14.51
N SER A 55 4.81 -1.75 -13.73
CA SER A 55 5.38 -2.97 -14.28
C SER A 55 4.27 -3.83 -14.90
N VAL A 56 4.60 -4.49 -16.01
CA VAL A 56 3.80 -5.56 -16.60
C VAL A 56 4.10 -6.93 -15.98
N TYR A 57 5.07 -6.97 -15.06
CA TYR A 57 5.53 -8.19 -14.38
C TYR A 57 5.35 -8.05 -12.87
N GLY A 58 4.58 -8.97 -12.28
CA GLY A 58 4.38 -9.12 -10.84
C GLY A 58 3.10 -8.49 -10.27
N PRO A 59 2.70 -8.85 -9.02
CA PRO A 59 1.47 -8.36 -8.41
C PRO A 59 1.53 -6.85 -8.12
N ARG A 60 0.46 -6.13 -8.48
CA ARG A 60 0.31 -4.68 -8.22
C ARG A 60 -0.29 -4.41 -6.84
N TYR A 61 0.18 -3.34 -6.21
CA TYR A 61 -0.32 -2.89 -4.91
C TYR A 61 -0.66 -1.40 -4.94
N LEU A 62 -1.65 -0.98 -4.15
CA LEU A 62 -1.81 0.42 -3.78
C LEU A 62 -0.91 0.70 -2.59
N ASP A 63 -0.06 1.71 -2.70
CA ASP A 63 0.72 2.20 -1.57
C ASP A 63 -0.14 3.19 -0.79
N LEU A 64 -0.49 2.84 0.46
CA LEU A 64 -1.24 3.72 1.35
C LEU A 64 -0.31 4.48 2.30
N GLY A 65 1.01 4.40 2.10
CA GLY A 65 2.02 5.00 2.94
C GLY A 65 1.86 6.51 3.12
N HIS A 66 1.33 7.23 2.13
CA HIS A 66 1.16 8.68 2.22
C HIS A 66 0.21 9.13 3.35
N PHE A 67 -0.74 8.28 3.76
CA PHE A 67 -1.73 8.62 4.79
C PHE A 67 -1.89 7.58 5.89
N THR A 68 -1.27 6.40 5.76
CA THR A 68 -1.29 5.35 6.79
C THR A 68 0.08 5.14 7.43
N ARG A 69 1.14 5.78 6.93
CA ARG A 69 2.48 5.65 7.52
C ARG A 69 2.56 6.33 8.87
N TRP A 70 2.99 5.58 9.87
CA TRP A 70 3.34 6.12 11.17
C TRP A 70 4.59 5.45 11.72
N ASP A 71 5.29 6.17 12.60
CA ASP A 71 6.48 5.73 13.31
C ASP A 71 6.23 5.71 14.82
N ALA A 72 6.34 4.52 15.43
CA ALA A 72 6.17 4.30 16.86
C ALA A 72 7.19 5.07 17.71
N THR A 73 8.36 5.41 17.16
CA THR A 73 9.37 6.22 17.85
C THR A 73 9.07 7.72 17.82
N ARG A 74 8.09 8.14 17.00
CA ARG A 74 7.68 9.55 16.84
C ARG A 74 6.15 9.71 17.00
N PRO A 75 5.57 9.32 18.15
CA PRO A 75 4.12 9.21 18.33
C PRO A 75 3.36 10.54 18.20
N TRP A 76 4.01 11.68 18.44
CA TRP A 76 3.39 13.01 18.34
C TRP A 76 3.23 13.52 16.91
N GLN A 77 3.94 12.94 15.92
CA GLN A 77 3.86 13.34 14.51
C GLN A 77 2.82 12.54 13.71
N THR A 78 2.21 11.51 14.32
CA THR A 78 1.62 10.40 13.55
C THR A 78 0.15 10.13 13.85
N THR A 79 -0.51 10.92 14.71
CA THR A 79 -1.87 10.63 15.17
C THR A 79 -2.88 10.43 14.03
N PRO A 80 -2.98 11.31 13.01
CA PRO A 80 -3.93 11.10 11.91
C PRO A 80 -3.64 9.84 11.08
N ALA A 81 -2.36 9.59 10.79
CA ALA A 81 -1.97 8.45 9.95
C ALA A 81 -2.11 7.11 10.69
N ARG A 82 -1.82 7.09 12.00
CA ARG A 82 -2.09 5.93 12.85
C ARG A 82 -3.59 5.65 12.94
N THR A 83 -4.42 6.69 13.10
CA THR A 83 -5.89 6.53 13.07
C THR A 83 -6.36 5.99 11.72
N ALA A 84 -5.81 6.46 10.60
CA ALA A 84 -6.12 5.94 9.26
C ALA A 84 -5.76 4.45 9.15
N PHE A 85 -4.55 4.08 9.58
CA PHE A 85 -4.06 2.71 9.61
C PHE A 85 -4.99 1.79 10.40
N ASP A 86 -5.29 2.15 11.66
CA ASP A 86 -6.12 1.33 12.53
C ASP A 86 -7.56 1.25 11.99
N THR A 87 -8.13 2.36 11.50
CA THR A 87 -9.49 2.38 10.92
C THR A 87 -9.62 1.45 9.71
N LEU A 88 -8.63 1.46 8.80
CA LEU A 88 -8.66 0.61 7.61
C LEU A 88 -8.49 -0.87 7.97
N ARG A 89 -7.55 -1.18 8.87
CA ARG A 89 -7.32 -2.55 9.32
C ARG A 89 -8.55 -3.10 10.05
N ASP A 90 -9.18 -2.32 10.91
CA ASP A 90 -10.34 -2.77 11.68
C ASP A 90 -11.58 -2.94 10.79
N ALA A 91 -11.74 -2.11 9.75
CA ALA A 91 -12.83 -2.24 8.77
C ALA A 91 -12.66 -3.45 7.84
N HIS A 92 -11.42 -3.85 7.52
CA HIS A 92 -11.12 -4.94 6.59
C HIS A 92 -9.91 -5.79 7.06
N PRO A 93 -10.06 -6.62 8.11
CA PRO A 93 -8.94 -7.23 8.86
C PRO A 93 -7.98 -8.09 8.05
N ASP A 94 -8.45 -8.74 6.97
CA ASP A 94 -7.64 -9.65 6.15
C ASP A 94 -7.32 -9.10 4.75
N THR A 95 -7.68 -7.83 4.50
CA THR A 95 -7.61 -7.23 3.16
C THR A 95 -6.25 -6.59 2.89
N PHE A 96 -5.75 -5.82 3.85
CA PHE A 96 -4.52 -5.05 3.73
C PHE A 96 -3.29 -5.85 4.17
N THR A 97 -2.14 -5.49 3.63
CA THR A 97 -0.84 -5.97 4.12
C THR A 97 -0.13 -4.85 4.86
N THR A 98 0.45 -5.17 6.02
CA THR A 98 1.30 -4.25 6.76
C THR A 98 2.71 -4.26 6.18
N VAL A 99 3.20 -3.10 5.80
CA VAL A 99 4.56 -2.88 5.32
C VAL A 99 5.39 -2.27 6.45
N ILE A 100 6.61 -2.77 6.64
CA ILE A 100 7.58 -2.28 7.61
C ILE A 100 8.63 -1.43 6.89
N GLY A 101 8.90 -0.23 7.39
CA GLY A 101 9.86 0.70 6.82
C GLY A 101 11.30 0.22 6.91
N GLY A 102 12.14 0.69 5.96
CA GLY A 102 13.56 0.38 5.92
C GLY A 102 14.33 0.86 7.17
N ASP A 103 13.83 1.91 7.84
CA ASP A 103 14.41 2.43 9.09
C ASP A 103 14.12 1.54 10.32
N GLY A 104 13.44 0.41 10.14
CA GLY A 104 13.18 -0.60 11.16
C GLY A 104 11.70 -0.81 11.50
N PRO A 105 11.39 -1.74 12.42
CA PRO A 105 10.02 -2.21 12.75
C PRO A 105 9.08 -1.14 13.29
N ASN A 106 9.60 0.06 13.58
CA ASN A 106 8.85 1.13 14.19
C ASN A 106 8.06 1.96 13.18
N ALA A 107 8.50 2.01 11.92
CA ALA A 107 7.78 2.68 10.86
C ALA A 107 6.93 1.65 10.10
N VAL A 108 5.62 1.84 10.06
CA VAL A 108 4.69 0.92 9.37
C VAL A 108 3.63 1.65 8.58
N TRP A 109 3.13 1.03 7.52
CA TRP A 109 1.98 1.50 6.73
C TRP A 109 1.22 0.33 6.10
N LEU A 110 0.12 0.63 5.42
CA LEU A 110 -0.67 -0.38 4.72
C LEU A 110 -0.39 -0.37 3.22
N ALA A 111 -0.46 -1.55 2.61
CA ALA A 111 -0.55 -1.75 1.17
C ALA A 111 -1.77 -2.63 0.84
N LEU A 112 -2.35 -2.45 -0.34
CA LEU A 112 -3.50 -3.24 -0.82
C LEU A 112 -3.17 -3.92 -2.14
N ARG A 113 -3.26 -5.25 -2.23
CA ARG A 113 -3.15 -5.94 -3.53
C ARG A 113 -4.29 -5.47 -4.45
N LEU A 114 -3.97 -5.06 -5.67
CA LEU A 114 -4.94 -4.44 -6.59
C LEU A 114 -6.16 -5.34 -6.87
N THR A 115 -5.95 -6.66 -6.94
CA THR A 115 -7.02 -7.64 -7.14
C THR A 115 -8.02 -7.74 -5.98
N ARG A 116 -7.72 -7.17 -4.81
CA ARG A 116 -8.61 -7.07 -3.65
C ARG A 116 -9.36 -5.73 -3.59
N LEU A 117 -9.14 -4.84 -4.55
CA LEU A 117 -9.83 -3.56 -4.62
C LEU A 117 -11.26 -3.78 -5.12
N THR A 118 -12.20 -3.76 -4.18
CA THR A 118 -13.64 -3.80 -4.42
C THR A 118 -14.25 -2.43 -4.17
N ASP A 119 -15.51 -2.21 -4.59
CA ASP A 119 -16.22 -0.95 -4.31
C ASP A 119 -16.29 -0.63 -2.80
N PRO A 120 -16.64 -1.56 -1.88
CA PRO A 120 -16.64 -1.29 -0.44
C PRO A 120 -15.27 -0.89 0.12
N VAL A 121 -14.21 -1.53 -0.35
CA VAL A 121 -12.82 -1.19 0.05
C VAL A 121 -12.48 0.20 -0.47
N THR A 122 -12.85 0.51 -1.71
CA THR A 122 -12.63 1.82 -2.36
C THR A 122 -13.35 2.93 -1.61
N ASP A 123 -14.62 2.73 -1.27
CA ASP A 123 -15.43 3.70 -0.52
C ASP A 123 -14.81 3.98 0.86
N THR A 124 -14.33 2.93 1.53
CA THR A 124 -13.66 3.05 2.83
C THR A 124 -12.34 3.81 2.69
N LEU A 125 -11.53 3.49 1.67
CA LEU A 125 -10.27 4.17 1.40
C LEU A 125 -10.48 5.66 1.15
N LEU A 126 -11.45 6.03 0.31
CA LEU A 126 -11.79 7.42 0.04
C LEU A 126 -12.29 8.14 1.30
N ALA A 127 -13.18 7.51 2.07
CA ALA A 127 -13.73 8.12 3.29
C ALA A 127 -12.66 8.35 4.36
N VAL A 128 -11.71 7.42 4.53
CA VAL A 128 -10.59 7.58 5.45
C VAL A 128 -9.63 8.65 4.93
N HIS A 129 -9.23 8.55 3.66
CA HIS A 129 -8.34 9.50 3.01
C HIS A 129 -8.86 10.94 3.15
N ASP A 130 -10.12 11.20 2.80
CA ASP A 130 -10.67 12.56 2.83
C ASP A 130 -10.81 13.13 4.26
N ARG A 131 -10.86 12.27 5.30
CA ARG A 131 -10.83 12.68 6.70
C ARG A 131 -9.43 12.97 7.21
N THR A 132 -8.42 12.25 6.72
CA THR A 132 -7.04 12.29 7.24
C THR A 132 -6.12 13.16 6.41
N CYS A 133 -6.45 13.38 5.14
CA CYS A 133 -5.71 14.19 4.18
C CYS A 133 -6.58 15.37 3.72
N PRO A 134 -6.63 16.48 4.48
CA PRO A 134 -7.37 17.67 4.05
C PRO A 134 -6.78 18.20 2.74
N ALA A 135 -7.64 18.70 1.84
CA ALA A 135 -7.35 19.13 0.46
C ALA A 135 -6.22 20.19 0.30
N GLY A 136 -5.67 20.72 1.40
CA GLY A 136 -4.51 21.61 1.39
C GLY A 136 -3.13 20.91 1.43
N VAL A 137 -3.10 19.57 1.56
CA VAL A 137 -1.84 18.78 1.66
C VAL A 137 -1.74 17.82 0.47
N HIS A 138 -2.01 18.29 -0.74
CA HIS A 138 -1.55 17.64 -1.96
C HIS A 138 -0.09 18.05 -2.22
N HIS A 139 0.81 17.78 -1.27
CA HIS A 139 2.23 17.74 -1.61
C HIS A 139 2.46 16.42 -2.33
N TRP A 140 2.22 16.45 -3.63
CA TRP A 140 2.84 15.54 -4.56
C TRP A 140 4.35 15.58 -4.27
N ALA A 141 4.86 14.50 -3.66
CA ALA A 141 6.27 14.23 -3.72
C ALA A 141 6.58 14.00 -5.21
N ASP A 142 7.01 15.06 -5.87
CA ASP A 142 7.68 14.95 -7.15
C ASP A 142 8.95 14.14 -6.87
N LEU A 143 8.92 12.83 -7.15
CA LEU A 143 10.04 11.91 -6.97
C LEU A 143 11.11 12.10 -8.05
N THR A 144 11.27 13.34 -8.55
CA THR A 144 12.32 13.72 -9.49
C THR A 144 13.35 14.60 -8.78
N HIS A 145 14.25 13.98 -8.01
CA HIS A 145 15.59 14.51 -7.74
C HIS A 145 16.55 13.37 -7.41
#